data_AF-A0A940QMK7-F1
#
_entry.id   AF-A0A940QMK7-F1
#
_cell.length_a   1.000
_cell.length_b   1.000
_cell.length_c   1.000
_cell.angle_alpha   90.00
_cell.angle_beta   90.00
_cell.angle_gamma   90.00
#
_symmetry.space_group_name_H-M   'P 1'
#
loop_
_entity.id
_entity.type
_entity.pdbx_description
1 polymer ?
#
loop_
_entity_poly.entity_id
_entity_poly.type
_entity_poly.pdbx_seq_one_letter_code
_entity_poly.pdbx_strand_id
1 'polypeptide(L)' 'MHPVIFSIGPLTVYSFGVMLAIAFLTAGNVVQRELSRKDLDPELASSFVLWAAIGGLAGSRVLSFVD' A
#
# COMPACT_ATOMS: atom_id res chain seq x y z
N MET A 1 -19.63 -5.77 10.11
CA MET A 1 -18.38 -5.90 9.34
C MET A 1 -18.60 -7.03 8.34
N HIS A 2 -18.54 -6.76 7.03
CA HIS A 2 -18.59 -7.79 5.99
C HIS A 2 -17.14 -7.98 5.49
N PRO A 3 -16.41 -8.97 6.03
CA PRO A 3 -14.98 -9.12 5.76
C PRO A 3 -14.70 -9.58 4.33
N VAL A 4 -15.69 -10.13 3.63
CA VAL A 4 -15.57 -10.71 2.30
C VAL A 4 -16.38 -9.90 1.30
N ILE A 5 -15.71 -9.34 0.27
CA ILE A 5 -16.38 -8.62 -0.83
C ILE A 5 -16.82 -9.59 -1.91
N PHE A 6 -15.96 -10.55 -2.24
CA PHE A 6 -16.22 -11.60 -3.22
C PHE A 6 -15.47 -12.87 -2.80
N SER A 7 -16.12 -14.02 -2.85
CA SER A 7 -15.45 -15.33 -2.79
C SER A 7 -15.66 -16.06 -4.10
N ILE A 8 -14.58 -16.29 -4.85
CA ILE A 8 -14.61 -17.12 -6.06
C ILE A 8 -13.89 -18.42 -5.71
N GLY A 9 -14.64 -19.44 -5.29
CA GLY A 9 -14.10 -20.73 -4.86
C GLY A 9 -13.14 -20.59 -3.66
N PRO A 10 -11.86 -21.01 -3.77
CA PRO A 10 -10.87 -20.91 -2.69
C PRO A 10 -10.31 -19.49 -2.49
N LEU A 11 -10.57 -18.56 -3.41
CA LEU A 11 -10.05 -17.19 -3.33
C LEU A 11 -11.07 -16.28 -2.64
N THR A 12 -10.79 -15.95 -1.38
CA THR A 12 -11.60 -15.01 -0.60
C THR A 12 -10.97 -13.62 -0.68
N VAL A 13 -11.63 -12.70 -1.37
CA VAL A 13 -11.18 -11.31 -1.47
C VAL A 13 -11.72 -10.55 -0.26
N TYR A 14 -10.81 -10.24 0.66
CA TYR A 14 -11.14 -9.49 1.86
C TYR A 14 -11.25 -7.99 1.59
N SER A 15 -12.23 -7.34 2.20
CA SER A 15 -12.42 -5.89 2.11
C SER A 15 -11.18 -5.10 2.54
N PHE A 16 -10.46 -5.65 3.52
CA PHE A 16 -9.19 -5.10 3.99
C PHE A 16 -8.12 -5.09 2.89
N GLY A 17 -7.94 -6.20 2.16
CA GLY A 17 -6.97 -6.30 1.08
C GLY A 17 -7.30 -5.37 -0.09
N VAL A 18 -8.59 -5.23 -0.41
CA VAL A 18 -9.05 -4.29 -1.44
C VAL A 18 -8.78 -2.84 -1.03
N MET A 19 -9.13 -2.46 0.20
CA MET A 19 -8.79 -1.12 0.70
C MET A 19 -7.29 -0.88 0.73
N LEU A 20 -6.49 -1.88 1.10
CA LEU A 20 -5.03 -1.76 1.12
C LEU A 20 -4.46 -1.53 -0.29
N ALA A 21 -4.96 -2.25 -1.29
CA ALA A 21 -4.58 -2.03 -2.70
C ALA A 21 -4.95 -0.62 -3.17
N ILE A 22 -6.17 -0.14 -2.85
CA ILE A 22 -6.61 1.22 -3.15
C ILE A 22 -5.72 2.26 -2.45
N ALA A 23 -5.34 2.02 -1.19
CA ALA A 23 -4.46 2.89 -0.43
C ALA A 23 -3.09 3.02 -1.11
N PHE A 24 -2.49 1.91 -1.57
CA PHE A 24 -1.21 1.97 -2.30
C PHE A 24 -1.33 2.70 -3.64
N LEU A 25 -2.40 2.45 -4.41
CA LEU A 25 -2.63 3.12 -5.69
C LEU A 25 -2.84 4.63 -5.53
N THR A 26 -3.62 5.05 -4.52
CA THR A 26 -3.87 6.46 -4.23
C THR A 26 -2.63 7.14 -3.67
N ALA A 27 -1.90 6.51 -2.74
CA ALA A 27 -0.64 7.03 -2.22
C ALA A 27 0.40 7.21 -3.34
N GLY A 28 0.53 6.23 -4.24
CA GLY A 28 1.42 6.34 -5.40
C GLY A 28 1.06 7.52 -6.31
N ASN A 29 -0.23 7.71 -6.62
CA ASN A 29 -0.68 8.87 -7.40
C ASN A 29 -0.39 10.20 -6.70
N VAL A 30 -0.59 10.28 -5.38
CA VAL A 30 -0.30 11.50 -4.59
C VAL A 30 1.19 11.80 -4.61
N VAL A 31 2.04 10.79 -4.36
CA VAL A 31 3.50 10.95 -4.37
C VAL A 31 4.00 11.34 -5.76
N GLN A 32 3.48 10.71 -6.81
CA GLN A 32 3.81 11.05 -8.20
C GLN A 32 3.43 12.49 -8.53
N ARG A 33 2.25 12.94 -8.07
CA ARG A 33 1.78 14.32 -8.27
C ARG A 33 2.63 15.32 -7.50
N GLU A 34 3.08 14.99 -6.29
CA GLU A 34 3.99 15.82 -5.51
C GLU A 34 5.41 15.86 -6.10
N LEU A 35 5.92 14.75 -6.64
CA LEU A 35 7.20 14.72 -7.36
C LEU A 35 7.15 15.57 -8.62
N SER A 36 6.09 15.44 -9.42
CA SER A 36 5.87 16.28 -10.61
C SER A 36 5.76 17.77 -10.26
N ARG A 37 5.14 18.13 -9.13
CA ARG A 37 5.10 19.52 -8.64
C ARG A 37 6.47 20.07 -8.24
N LYS A 38 7.40 19.18 -7.89
CA LYS A 38 8.76 19.53 -7.45
C LYS A 38 9.79 19.40 -8.57
N ASP A 39 9.37 19.17 -9.83
CA ASP A 39 10.25 18.93 -10.97
C ASP A 39 11.20 17.72 -10.74
N LEU A 40 10.72 16.74 -9.97
CA LEU A 40 11.45 15.51 -9.65
C LEU A 40 10.93 14.35 -10.50
N ASP A 41 11.81 13.38 -10.73
CA ASP A 41 11.52 12.24 -11.58
C ASP A 41 10.33 11.41 -11.02
N PRO A 42 9.21 11.29 -11.76
CA PRO A 42 8.05 10.51 -11.34
C PRO A 42 8.36 9.04 -11.07
N GLU A 43 9.44 8.52 -11.66
CA GLU A 43 9.87 7.12 -11.47
C GLU A 43 10.25 6.83 -10.01
N LEU A 44 10.72 7.86 -9.27
CA LEU A 44 10.98 7.76 -7.84
C LEU A 44 9.72 7.48 -7.02
N ALA A 45 8.52 7.83 -7.51
CA ALA A 45 7.27 7.58 -6.81
C ALA A 45 7.07 6.09 -6.53
N SER A 46 7.37 5.25 -7.54
CA SER A 46 7.28 3.80 -7.43
C SER A 46 8.23 3.24 -6.38
N SER A 47 9.46 3.78 -6.34
CA SER A 47 10.48 3.41 -5.36
C SER A 47 10.07 3.83 -3.94
N PHE A 48 9.51 5.02 -3.76
CA PHE A 48 8.98 5.49 -2.47
C PHE A 48 7.84 4.60 -1.97
N VAL A 49 6.90 4.24 -2.83
CA VAL A 49 5.79 3.34 -2.45
C VAL A 49 6.31 1.95 -2.10
N LEU A 50 7.28 1.42 -2.84
CA LEU A 50 7.94 0.14 -2.53
C LEU A 50 8.65 0.18 -1.17
N TRP A 51 9.46 1.21 -0.93
CA TRP A 51 10.15 1.38 0.36
C TRP A 51 9.17 1.61 1.51
N ALA A 52 8.08 2.34 1.30
CA ALA A 52 7.03 2.52 2.29
C ALA A 52 6.30 1.20 2.60
N ALA A 53 6.03 0.37 1.59
CA ALA A 53 5.45 -0.96 1.78
C ALA A 53 6.38 -1.88 2.57
N ILE A 54 7.68 -1.91 2.22
CA ILE A 54 8.70 -2.65 2.96
C ILE A 54 8.81 -2.13 4.39
N GLY A 55 8.84 -0.82 4.58
CA GLY A 55 8.90 -0.18 5.90
C GLY A 55 7.69 -0.48 6.76
N GLY A 56 6.48 -0.51 6.19
CA GLY A 56 5.25 -0.91 6.89
C GLY A 56 5.25 -2.37 7.29
N LEU A 57 5.66 -3.28 6.39
CA LEU A 57 5.80 -4.71 6.69
C LEU A 57 6.87 -4.96 7.75
N ALA A 58 8.06 -4.38 7.58
CA ALA A 58 9.15 -4.50 8.54
C ALA A 58 8.78 -3.88 9.89
N GLY A 59 8.18 -2.70 9.90
CA GLY A 59 7.73 -2.01 11.10
C GLY A 59 6.69 -2.82 11.87
N SER A 60 5.70 -3.41 11.19
CA SER A 60 4.72 -4.28 11.84
C SER A 60 5.36 -5.49 12.51
N ARG A 61 6.40 -6.07 11.90
CA ARG A 61 7.15 -7.19 12.46
C ARG A 61 7.98 -6.76 13.67
N VAL A 62 8.68 -5.64 13.57
CA VAL A 62 9.47 -5.08 14.68
C VAL A 62 8.59 -4.76 15.88
N LEU A 63 7.43 -4.12 15.65
CA LEU A 63 6.46 -3.84 16.72
C LEU A 63 6.02 -5.15 17.41
N SER A 64 5.77 -6.20 16.61
CA SER A 64 5.40 -7.53 17.11
C SER A 64 6.51 -8.25 17.90
N PHE A 65 7.76 -7.79 17.84
CA PHE A 65 8.87 -8.32 18.65
C PHE A 65 9.13 -7.47 19.90
N VAL A 66 8.61 -6.24 19.94
CA VAL A 66 8.73 -5.32 21.08
C VAL A 66 7.59 -5.52 22.08
N ASP A 67 6.43 -5.98 21.61
CA ASP A 67 5.31 -6.50 22.42
C ASP A 67 5.51 -7.97 22.83
#